data_AF-A0A9E5RWR1-F1
#
_entry.id   AF-A0A9E5RWR1-F1
#
_cell.length_a   1.000
_cell.length_b   1.000
_cell.length_c   1.000
_cell.angle_alpha   90.00
_cell.angle_beta   90.00
_cell.angle_gamma   90.00
#
_symmetry.space_group_name_H-M   'P 1'
#
loop_
_entity.id
_entity.type
_entity.pdbx_description
1 polymer ?
#
loop_
_entity_poly.entity_id
_entity_poly.type
_entity_poly.pdbx_seq_one_letter_code
_entity_poly.pdbx_strand_id
1 'polypeptide(L)'
;MLNNDSGFDLSFDSNPSWATSDFTQLNPSHFNLLNSMQKTYASQLIRGTEGDDMRMGGRERDRLFGLGGDDEFFGRRGDDSLFGNDGSDRLQGGQDNDLLNGGADRDELIGGSGNDSLVGGSGKDDLVGGSGADILKGNAGDDRLWGGQGDDLLRGGTGHDQLNGGNGNDVLVDGDGGDRMTGGRGADQFQLAVGIANQPLSHITDFEPSKDFIAFNRLDVTPTDLKIQDSNDGATIFWKDQAIAVLSDIAATDMTSDSIQFGNVELAKTLQQTLDQTLPTTISPGVVAAVSTSDDKLWTGASGLSNLENNTPMNAGDRFPIASVTKTYTATVVMQLVEEGKLSLEGTLTQYLPDPMTNQIANSSQITIRQLLSHTSGINAAFQTDFTQDLLANPELAFIDRSPEETLADYVYGRPASFAPGSGLEYNSSNYFLLQEVIEEVTGSTLAKELQQRILGPLDLQNTFLAEKGNNPGGYQPSYQDVNGDGILDNLGAASITFAGGAGALVSTVEDATRFMQALFEGELLDADTFNEMVNGGVLVPEMNGGLGLGFVYLDTPDQGRQYISSGDVFGWSTQIQYFQETGTTAIAITNADTIPQEQNPNRIILNTIVTSLSSP
;
A
#
# COMPACT_ATOMS: atom_id res chain seq x y z
N MET A 1 -12.44 11.40 52.14
CA MET A 1 -13.55 10.66 52.77
C MET A 1 -14.80 10.89 51.92
N LEU A 2 -15.28 9.83 51.27
CA LEU A 2 -16.62 9.57 50.72
C LEU A 2 -17.18 10.45 49.57
N ASN A 3 -17.25 9.84 48.36
CA ASN A 3 -18.44 9.51 47.55
C ASN A 3 -19.56 10.54 47.31
N ASN A 4 -19.88 10.85 46.04
CA ASN A 4 -20.88 10.11 45.23
C ASN A 4 -21.15 10.74 43.85
N ASP A 5 -21.46 9.84 42.92
CA ASP A 5 -21.98 9.95 41.56
C ASP A 5 -23.10 10.98 41.29
N SER A 6 -23.07 11.58 40.10
CA SER A 6 -24.23 11.65 39.20
C SER A 6 -23.79 12.08 37.80
N GLY A 7 -23.97 11.17 36.84
CA GLY A 7 -23.72 11.40 35.42
C GLY A 7 -24.64 12.47 34.83
N PHE A 8 -24.12 13.17 33.84
CA PHE A 8 -24.91 13.95 32.90
C PHE A 8 -25.15 13.10 31.66
N ASP A 9 -26.39 12.63 31.57
CA ASP A 9 -27.01 11.98 30.41
C ASP A 9 -27.39 13.06 29.40
N LEU A 10 -26.86 12.98 28.18
CA LEU A 10 -27.37 13.72 27.02
C LEU A 10 -27.79 12.70 25.97
N SER A 11 -28.98 12.16 26.15
CA SER A 11 -29.73 11.50 25.08
C SER A 11 -30.10 12.52 24.00
N PHE A 12 -29.64 12.27 22.78
CA PHE A 12 -30.09 12.97 21.58
C PHE A 12 -31.50 12.49 21.22
N ASP A 13 -32.50 13.35 21.45
CA ASP A 13 -33.80 13.23 20.80
C ASP A 13 -33.88 14.20 19.61
N SER A 14 -34.55 13.72 18.57
CA SER A 14 -34.48 14.18 17.19
C SER A 14 -35.24 15.49 16.87
N ASN A 15 -34.58 16.35 16.07
CA ASN A 15 -35.15 17.34 15.12
C ASN A 15 -35.67 18.72 15.66
N PRO A 16 -35.81 19.77 14.81
CA PRO A 16 -35.00 20.99 14.86
C PRO A 16 -35.84 22.27 15.10
N SER A 17 -35.20 23.45 15.05
CA SER A 17 -35.76 24.79 14.74
C SER A 17 -35.67 25.88 15.81
N TRP A 18 -34.57 26.64 15.87
CA TRP A 18 -34.61 28.10 15.96
C TRP A 18 -33.20 28.69 15.89
N ALA A 19 -32.85 29.28 14.75
CA ALA A 19 -31.81 30.28 14.67
C ALA A 19 -32.36 31.64 15.13
N THR A 20 -31.45 32.49 15.62
CA THR A 20 -31.52 33.95 15.85
C THR A 20 -31.81 34.45 17.28
N SER A 21 -30.77 35.03 17.92
CA SER A 21 -30.70 36.41 18.44
C SER A 21 -29.48 36.55 19.38
N ASP A 22 -28.46 37.30 18.96
CA ASP A 22 -28.11 38.67 19.40
C ASP A 22 -27.12 38.70 20.57
N PHE A 23 -25.82 38.74 20.23
CA PHE A 23 -24.73 38.99 21.17
C PHE A 23 -24.32 40.47 21.12
N THR A 24 -25.04 41.32 21.85
CA THR A 24 -24.57 42.69 22.14
C THR A 24 -24.70 43.03 23.61
N GLN A 25 -23.79 42.47 24.42
CA GLN A 25 -23.24 43.08 25.65
C GLN A 25 -22.34 42.05 26.34
N LEU A 26 -21.03 42.32 26.49
CA LEU A 26 -20.22 41.98 27.67
C LEU A 26 -18.75 42.49 27.56
N ASN A 27 -18.43 43.43 28.45
CA ASN A 27 -17.20 43.68 29.23
C ASN A 27 -15.76 43.55 28.60
N PRO A 28 -14.91 44.61 28.61
CA PRO A 28 -13.53 44.60 28.11
C PRO A 28 -12.53 43.66 28.82
N SER A 29 -12.89 43.02 29.92
CA SER A 29 -12.05 42.01 30.58
C SER A 29 -12.01 40.65 29.84
N HIS A 30 -12.73 40.49 28.72
CA HIS A 30 -12.58 39.35 27.81
C HIS A 30 -11.46 39.50 26.77
N PHE A 31 -10.76 40.64 26.73
CA PHE A 31 -9.67 40.83 25.76
C PHE A 31 -8.41 40.00 26.07
N ASN A 32 -8.27 39.52 27.32
CA ASN A 32 -7.16 38.62 27.72
C ASN A 32 -7.54 37.13 27.72
N LEU A 33 -8.79 36.77 27.43
CA LEU A 33 -9.17 35.39 27.13
C LEU A 33 -8.93 35.06 25.64
N LEU A 34 -8.96 36.08 24.77
CA LEU A 34 -8.64 35.95 23.34
C LEU A 34 -7.15 35.57 23.10
N ASN A 35 -6.22 36.03 23.94
CA ASN A 35 -4.81 35.61 23.85
C ASN A 35 -4.54 34.25 24.51
N SER A 36 -5.42 33.73 25.36
CA SER A 36 -5.35 32.33 25.84
C SER A 36 -6.08 31.35 24.92
N MET A 37 -6.95 31.83 24.02
CA MET A 37 -7.53 31.02 22.92
C MET A 37 -6.67 31.03 21.64
N GLN A 38 -5.57 31.79 21.59
CA GLN A 38 -4.60 31.72 20.49
C GLN A 38 -3.65 30.51 20.56
N LYS A 39 -3.89 29.57 21.49
CA LYS A 39 -3.10 28.35 21.67
C LYS A 39 -3.79 27.07 21.14
N THR A 40 -4.86 27.17 20.34
CA THR A 40 -5.67 26.01 19.93
C THR A 40 -6.06 26.01 18.46
N TYR A 41 -5.12 26.33 17.55
CA TYR A 41 -5.32 26.28 16.08
C TYR A 41 -4.00 25.97 15.36
N ALA A 42 -3.26 24.97 15.85
CA ALA A 42 -2.21 24.30 15.07
C ALA A 42 -2.65 22.84 14.93
N SER A 43 -2.14 22.13 13.92
CA SER A 43 -2.34 20.69 13.78
C SER A 43 -2.11 19.97 15.10
N GLN A 44 -3.08 19.16 15.53
CA GLN A 44 -3.07 18.50 16.83
C GLN A 44 -2.86 16.99 16.66
N LEU A 45 -1.99 16.43 17.49
CA LEU A 45 -1.96 14.99 17.73
C LEU A 45 -2.71 14.72 19.04
N ILE A 46 -3.88 14.10 18.93
CA ILE A 46 -4.75 13.76 20.06
C ILE A 46 -4.75 12.25 20.20
N ARG A 47 -4.40 11.76 21.41
CA ARG A 47 -4.43 10.33 21.74
C ARG A 47 -5.45 10.06 22.84
N GLY A 48 -6.29 9.06 22.58
CA GLY A 48 -7.21 8.41 23.50
C GLY A 48 -6.48 7.46 24.45
N THR A 49 -7.26 6.59 25.06
CA THR A 49 -6.87 5.61 26.07
C THR A 49 -7.40 4.22 25.68
N GLU A 50 -7.25 3.23 26.53
CA GLU A 50 -7.79 1.88 26.29
C GLU A 50 -9.28 1.77 26.69
N GLY A 51 -9.99 2.89 26.76
CA GLY A 51 -11.43 2.91 27.03
C GLY A 51 -12.07 4.17 26.47
N ASP A 52 -13.40 4.18 26.46
CA ASP A 52 -14.24 5.14 25.73
C ASP A 52 -13.81 6.61 25.90
N ASP A 53 -13.41 7.23 24.79
CA ASP A 53 -12.93 8.60 24.66
C ASP A 53 -13.86 9.45 23.77
N MET A 54 -14.10 10.69 24.17
CA MET A 54 -14.74 11.70 23.30
C MET A 54 -13.74 12.81 23.00
N ARG A 55 -13.37 12.99 21.73
CA ARG A 55 -12.34 13.96 21.31
C ARG A 55 -12.81 14.80 20.13
N MET A 56 -12.24 16.01 20.04
CA MET A 56 -12.57 16.97 19.00
C MET A 56 -11.33 17.71 18.53
N GLY A 57 -11.13 17.75 17.22
CA GLY A 57 -10.17 18.55 16.50
C GLY A 57 -10.51 20.05 16.46
N GLY A 58 -9.62 20.79 15.84
CA GLY A 58 -9.60 22.23 15.66
C GLY A 58 -10.19 22.67 14.33
N ARG A 59 -9.37 23.36 13.53
CA ARG A 59 -9.73 23.94 12.23
C ARG A 59 -8.63 23.75 11.18
N GLU A 60 -7.61 23.00 11.56
CA GLU A 60 -6.41 22.70 10.81
C GLU A 60 -6.29 21.17 10.84
N ARG A 61 -5.49 20.58 9.96
CA ARG A 61 -5.25 19.12 9.95
C ARG A 61 -4.90 18.56 11.32
N ASP A 62 -5.72 17.68 11.84
CA ASP A 62 -5.54 17.00 13.12
C ASP A 62 -5.38 15.49 12.94
N ARG A 63 -4.76 14.83 13.93
CA ARG A 63 -4.61 13.38 14.00
C ARG A 63 -5.15 12.88 15.34
N LEU A 64 -6.21 12.09 15.31
CA LEU A 64 -6.90 11.55 16.48
C LEU A 64 -6.77 10.02 16.50
N PHE A 65 -6.34 9.44 17.63
CA PHE A 65 -6.16 8.00 17.81
C PHE A 65 -6.94 7.51 19.03
N GLY A 66 -7.81 6.52 18.87
CA GLY A 66 -8.63 5.90 19.91
C GLY A 66 -7.86 4.95 20.82
N LEU A 67 -7.24 3.95 20.19
CA LEU A 67 -6.58 2.79 20.79
C LEU A 67 -7.58 1.67 21.09
N GLY A 68 -8.31 1.76 22.19
CA GLY A 68 -9.30 0.74 22.56
C GLY A 68 -10.50 1.36 23.24
N GLY A 69 -11.67 0.73 23.14
CA GLY A 69 -12.91 1.24 23.72
C GLY A 69 -13.82 1.86 22.66
N ASP A 70 -15.06 2.20 23.03
CA ASP A 70 -16.02 2.76 22.08
C ASP A 70 -15.87 4.30 22.05
N ASP A 71 -15.23 4.84 21.02
CA ASP A 71 -14.80 6.23 20.92
C ASP A 71 -15.73 7.11 20.06
N GLU A 72 -15.71 8.43 20.32
CA GLU A 72 -16.47 9.43 19.54
C GLU A 72 -15.61 10.65 19.16
N PHE A 73 -15.21 10.73 17.89
CA PHE A 73 -14.25 11.72 17.37
C PHE A 73 -14.84 12.66 16.32
N PHE A 74 -14.44 13.93 16.38
CA PHE A 74 -14.85 14.98 15.44
C PHE A 74 -13.64 15.78 14.93
N GLY A 75 -13.29 15.71 13.65
CA GLY A 75 -12.20 16.49 13.04
C GLY A 75 -12.54 17.97 12.85
N ARG A 76 -13.73 18.22 12.30
CA ARG A 76 -14.40 19.49 11.99
C ARG A 76 -13.97 20.16 10.70
N ARG A 77 -12.72 20.62 10.57
CA ARG A 77 -12.24 21.47 9.47
C ARG A 77 -10.76 21.22 9.31
N GLY A 78 -10.31 21.23 8.07
CA GLY A 78 -8.94 20.85 7.72
C GLY A 78 -8.87 19.36 7.44
N ASP A 79 -7.87 18.95 6.66
CA ASP A 79 -7.71 17.56 6.26
C ASP A 79 -7.30 16.69 7.47
N ASP A 80 -8.24 16.05 8.14
CA ASP A 80 -8.03 15.36 9.41
C ASP A 80 -7.74 13.86 9.21
N SER A 81 -7.11 13.22 10.21
CA SER A 81 -6.94 11.76 10.25
C SER A 81 -7.46 11.20 11.57
N LEU A 82 -8.51 10.39 11.51
CA LEU A 82 -9.21 9.83 12.68
C LEU A 82 -9.09 8.31 12.64
N PHE A 83 -8.57 7.73 13.73
CA PHE A 83 -8.37 6.29 13.88
C PHE A 83 -9.06 5.80 15.15
N GLY A 84 -10.08 4.95 15.03
CA GLY A 84 -10.77 4.31 16.15
C GLY A 84 -9.90 3.23 16.80
N ASN A 85 -9.48 2.25 16.00
CA ASN A 85 -8.76 1.03 16.38
C ASN A 85 -9.70 -0.02 16.98
N ASP A 86 -9.51 -0.51 18.22
CA ASP A 86 -10.37 -1.55 18.77
C ASP A 86 -11.62 -0.93 19.41
N GLY A 87 -12.83 -1.32 19.02
CA GLY A 87 -14.07 -0.87 19.67
C GLY A 87 -15.15 -0.45 18.68
N SER A 88 -16.36 -0.17 19.16
CA SER A 88 -17.44 0.32 18.28
C SER A 88 -17.45 1.85 18.22
N ASP A 89 -16.73 2.41 17.26
CA ASP A 89 -16.35 3.81 17.20
C ASP A 89 -17.31 4.67 16.35
N ARG A 90 -17.33 5.97 16.64
CA ARG A 90 -18.00 7.01 15.84
C ARG A 90 -17.02 8.07 15.41
N LEU A 91 -16.74 8.13 14.11
CA LEU A 91 -15.76 9.07 13.56
C LEU A 91 -16.43 10.03 12.58
N GLN A 92 -16.22 11.33 12.77
CA GLN A 92 -16.71 12.37 11.86
C GLN A 92 -15.57 13.28 11.41
N GLY A 93 -15.27 13.29 10.11
CA GLY A 93 -14.24 14.12 9.47
C GLY A 93 -14.59 15.60 9.53
N GLY A 94 -15.62 16.02 8.79
CA GLY A 94 -16.14 17.38 8.83
C GLY A 94 -16.05 18.08 7.49
N GLN A 95 -15.09 18.99 7.34
CA GLN A 95 -14.88 19.78 6.13
C GLN A 95 -13.43 19.62 5.69
N ASP A 96 -13.21 19.70 4.37
CA ASP A 96 -11.93 19.43 3.71
C ASP A 96 -11.68 17.91 3.65
N ASN A 97 -10.51 17.46 3.19
CA ASN A 97 -10.34 16.05 2.80
C ASN A 97 -9.87 15.20 3.97
N ASP A 98 -10.72 14.32 4.48
CA ASP A 98 -10.48 13.59 5.72
C ASP A 98 -10.11 12.11 5.49
N LEU A 99 -9.30 11.54 6.38
CA LEU A 99 -9.00 10.11 6.46
C LEU A 99 -9.61 9.52 7.74
N LEU A 100 -10.55 8.60 7.61
CA LEU A 100 -11.22 7.93 8.73
C LEU A 100 -10.96 6.42 8.66
N ASN A 101 -10.59 5.83 9.79
CA ASN A 101 -10.41 4.38 9.94
C ASN A 101 -11.07 3.91 11.24
N GLY A 102 -12.12 3.09 11.13
CA GLY A 102 -12.87 2.52 12.26
C GLY A 102 -12.00 1.55 13.04
N GLY A 103 -11.61 0.45 12.40
CA GLY A 103 -10.66 -0.51 12.94
C GLY A 103 -11.31 -1.87 13.15
N ALA A 104 -11.55 -2.28 14.39
CA ALA A 104 -12.15 -3.55 14.72
C ALA A 104 -13.43 -3.36 15.51
N ASP A 105 -14.39 -4.26 15.33
CA ASP A 105 -15.77 -4.14 15.79
C ASP A 105 -16.59 -3.16 14.95
N ARG A 106 -17.73 -2.67 15.47
CA ARG A 106 -18.79 -2.11 14.64
C ARG A 106 -18.73 -0.59 14.62
N ASP A 107 -18.31 -0.02 13.51
CA ASP A 107 -18.02 1.41 13.42
C ASP A 107 -19.05 2.22 12.62
N GLU A 108 -19.12 3.52 12.93
CA GLU A 108 -19.90 4.52 12.19
C GLU A 108 -18.97 5.67 11.74
N LEU A 109 -18.75 5.78 10.43
CA LEU A 109 -17.82 6.75 9.84
C LEU A 109 -18.58 7.74 8.94
N ILE A 110 -18.33 9.04 9.12
CA ILE A 110 -18.93 10.12 8.33
C ILE A 110 -17.82 11.06 7.85
N GLY A 111 -17.55 11.09 6.55
CA GLY A 111 -16.55 11.98 5.93
C GLY A 111 -16.96 13.44 6.07
N GLY A 112 -18.06 13.82 5.42
CA GLY A 112 -18.63 15.16 5.49
C GLY A 112 -18.57 15.88 4.16
N SER A 113 -17.75 16.92 4.05
CA SER A 113 -17.56 17.63 2.80
C SER A 113 -16.09 17.76 2.45
N GLY A 114 -15.71 17.37 1.25
CA GLY A 114 -14.31 17.14 0.89
C GLY A 114 -14.22 15.82 0.17
N ASN A 115 -13.06 15.50 -0.38
CA ASN A 115 -12.79 14.18 -0.91
C ASN A 115 -12.23 13.32 0.22
N ASP A 116 -13.09 12.50 0.81
CA ASP A 116 -12.79 11.77 2.04
C ASP A 116 -12.39 10.31 1.75
N SER A 117 -11.57 9.72 2.62
CA SER A 117 -11.20 8.30 2.58
C SER A 117 -11.64 7.62 3.88
N LEU A 118 -12.62 6.72 3.78
CA LEU A 118 -13.22 6.01 4.90
C LEU A 118 -12.92 4.50 4.80
N VAL A 119 -12.45 3.93 5.92
CA VAL A 119 -12.16 2.50 6.05
C VAL A 119 -12.88 1.97 7.29
N GLY A 120 -13.84 1.03 7.11
CA GLY A 120 -14.58 0.39 8.19
C GLY A 120 -13.66 -0.49 9.02
N GLY A 121 -13.15 -1.56 8.41
CA GLY A 121 -12.17 -2.44 9.03
C GLY A 121 -12.72 -3.85 9.22
N SER A 122 -12.74 -4.38 10.43
CA SER A 122 -13.40 -5.66 10.68
C SER A 122 -14.64 -5.46 11.54
N GLY A 123 -15.81 -5.87 11.09
CA GLY A 123 -17.01 -5.66 11.87
C GLY A 123 -18.26 -5.60 11.04
N LYS A 124 -19.09 -4.58 11.25
CA LYS A 124 -20.34 -4.40 10.52
C LYS A 124 -20.63 -2.92 10.41
N ASP A 125 -19.92 -2.29 9.50
CA ASP A 125 -19.66 -0.86 9.59
C ASP A 125 -20.66 -0.07 8.76
N ASP A 126 -20.93 1.15 9.20
CA ASP A 126 -21.81 2.09 8.51
C ASP A 126 -20.96 3.31 8.08
N LEU A 127 -20.66 3.42 6.77
CA LEU A 127 -19.80 4.45 6.16
C LEU A 127 -20.61 5.42 5.30
N VAL A 128 -20.39 6.72 5.47
CA VAL A 128 -21.01 7.79 4.68
C VAL A 128 -19.95 8.80 4.23
N GLY A 129 -19.70 8.91 2.92
CA GLY A 129 -18.73 9.84 2.34
C GLY A 129 -19.20 11.28 2.52
N GLY A 130 -20.31 11.63 1.87
CA GLY A 130 -20.96 12.92 2.03
C GLY A 130 -20.95 13.71 0.73
N SER A 131 -20.12 14.74 0.62
CA SER A 131 -19.99 15.53 -0.61
C SER A 131 -18.54 15.72 -1.01
N GLY A 132 -18.21 15.33 -2.23
CA GLY A 132 -16.86 15.29 -2.79
C GLY A 132 -16.68 13.96 -3.51
N ALA A 133 -15.49 13.73 -4.05
CA ALA A 133 -15.17 12.42 -4.62
C ALA A 133 -14.57 11.56 -3.50
N ASP A 134 -15.38 10.68 -2.93
CA ASP A 134 -15.05 9.92 -1.71
C ASP A 134 -14.59 8.49 -2.03
N ILE A 135 -13.77 7.93 -1.15
CA ILE A 135 -13.34 6.53 -1.19
C ILE A 135 -13.85 5.83 0.08
N LEU A 136 -14.71 4.83 -0.08
CA LEU A 136 -15.29 4.07 1.02
C LEU A 136 -14.91 2.59 0.90
N LYS A 137 -14.37 2.01 1.97
CA LYS A 137 -13.99 0.60 2.05
C LYS A 137 -14.60 -0.04 3.31
N GLY A 138 -15.51 -1.01 3.14
CA GLY A 138 -16.09 -1.76 4.25
C GLY A 138 -15.07 -2.70 4.90
N ASN A 139 -14.31 -3.41 4.05
CA ASN A 139 -13.38 -4.48 4.40
C ASN A 139 -14.12 -5.73 4.90
N ALA A 140 -13.90 -6.22 6.12
CA ALA A 140 -14.48 -7.49 6.56
C ALA A 140 -15.75 -7.24 7.37
N GLY A 141 -16.91 -7.64 6.87
CA GLY A 141 -18.16 -7.38 7.56
C GLY A 141 -19.38 -7.45 6.66
N ASP A 142 -20.56 -7.31 7.26
CA ASP A 142 -21.78 -7.06 6.47
C ASP A 142 -22.02 -5.55 6.45
N ASP A 143 -21.31 -4.81 5.63
CA ASP A 143 -21.15 -3.36 5.76
C ASP A 143 -22.21 -2.56 4.97
N ARG A 144 -22.32 -1.27 5.28
CA ARG A 144 -23.14 -0.32 4.53
C ARG A 144 -22.34 0.90 4.14
N LEU A 145 -22.26 1.17 2.84
CA LEU A 145 -21.48 2.25 2.26
C LEU A 145 -22.41 3.17 1.46
N TRP A 146 -22.37 4.47 1.76
CA TRP A 146 -23.06 5.52 1.01
C TRP A 146 -22.06 6.60 0.56
N GLY A 147 -21.81 6.73 -0.75
CA GLY A 147 -20.91 7.73 -1.31
C GLY A 147 -21.45 9.14 -1.12
N GLY A 148 -22.59 9.46 -1.75
CA GLY A 148 -23.32 10.69 -1.51
C GLY A 148 -23.40 11.60 -2.72
N GLN A 149 -22.62 12.69 -2.75
CA GLN A 149 -22.53 13.61 -3.87
C GLN A 149 -21.10 13.68 -4.37
N GLY A 150 -20.88 13.43 -5.66
CA GLY A 150 -19.57 13.44 -6.29
C GLY A 150 -19.29 12.08 -6.88
N ASP A 151 -18.18 11.94 -7.60
CA ASP A 151 -17.84 10.69 -8.27
C ASP A 151 -17.09 9.80 -7.25
N ASP A 152 -17.78 8.83 -6.68
CA ASP A 152 -17.32 8.06 -5.51
C ASP A 152 -16.78 6.66 -5.86
N LEU A 153 -15.87 6.13 -5.04
CA LEU A 153 -15.38 4.74 -5.11
C LEU A 153 -15.79 3.96 -3.86
N LEU A 154 -16.64 2.95 -4.03
CA LEU A 154 -17.13 2.10 -2.95
C LEU A 154 -16.64 0.66 -3.12
N ARG A 155 -16.04 0.07 -2.10
CA ARG A 155 -15.66 -1.35 -2.06
C ARG A 155 -16.23 -2.00 -0.80
N GLY A 156 -17.09 -3.00 -0.98
CA GLY A 156 -17.70 -3.75 0.13
C GLY A 156 -16.63 -4.52 0.91
N GLY A 157 -16.02 -5.51 0.26
CA GLY A 157 -14.95 -6.31 0.85
C GLY A 157 -15.39 -7.75 1.03
N THR A 158 -15.43 -8.30 2.24
CA THR A 158 -15.94 -9.64 2.50
C THR A 158 -17.17 -9.59 3.37
N GLY A 159 -18.26 -10.22 2.95
CA GLY A 159 -19.51 -10.35 3.69
C GLY A 159 -20.70 -9.92 2.84
N HIS A 160 -21.85 -9.67 3.45
CA HIS A 160 -23.03 -9.26 2.69
C HIS A 160 -23.19 -7.74 2.74
N ASP A 161 -22.61 -7.05 1.76
CA ASP A 161 -22.51 -5.59 1.80
C ASP A 161 -23.66 -4.87 1.10
N GLN A 162 -23.87 -3.62 1.49
CA GLN A 162 -24.81 -2.70 0.85
C GLN A 162 -24.06 -1.45 0.38
N LEU A 163 -23.94 -1.28 -0.94
CA LEU A 163 -23.24 -0.14 -1.55
C LEU A 163 -24.25 0.76 -2.27
N ASN A 164 -24.13 2.07 -2.05
CA ASN A 164 -24.93 3.10 -2.71
C ASN A 164 -24.02 4.26 -3.14
N GLY A 165 -23.81 4.43 -4.45
CA GLY A 165 -22.98 5.50 -5.00
C GLY A 165 -23.56 6.88 -4.69
N GLY A 166 -24.76 7.17 -5.19
CA GLY A 166 -25.50 8.37 -4.81
C GLY A 166 -25.74 9.28 -6.02
N ASN A 167 -25.13 10.46 -6.06
CA ASN A 167 -25.13 11.28 -7.27
C ASN A 167 -23.69 11.49 -7.72
N GLY A 168 -23.42 11.28 -8.99
CA GLY A 168 -22.06 11.30 -9.54
C GLY A 168 -21.89 10.07 -10.40
N ASN A 169 -20.76 9.95 -11.08
CA ASN A 169 -20.40 8.73 -11.80
C ASN A 169 -19.58 7.86 -10.86
N ASP A 170 -20.24 6.87 -10.25
CA ASP A 170 -19.68 6.14 -9.13
C ASP A 170 -19.06 4.81 -9.59
N VAL A 171 -18.06 4.32 -8.84
CA VAL A 171 -17.46 3.00 -9.03
C VAL A 171 -17.79 2.13 -7.83
N LEU A 172 -18.59 1.10 -8.04
CA LEU A 172 -18.98 0.12 -7.02
C LEU A 172 -18.24 -1.18 -7.29
N VAL A 173 -17.39 -1.58 -6.36
CA VAL A 173 -16.57 -2.78 -6.41
C VAL A 173 -17.16 -3.85 -5.51
N ASP A 174 -17.61 -4.92 -6.16
CA ASP A 174 -18.16 -6.13 -5.57
C ASP A 174 -17.10 -6.91 -4.80
N GLY A 175 -17.54 -7.58 -3.73
CA GLY A 175 -16.72 -8.33 -2.80
C GLY A 175 -17.01 -9.84 -2.76
N ASP A 176 -16.57 -10.48 -1.68
CA ASP A 176 -17.05 -11.80 -1.29
C ASP A 176 -18.40 -11.69 -0.62
N GLY A 177 -19.31 -12.64 -0.85
CA GLY A 177 -20.55 -12.77 -0.07
C GLY A 177 -21.81 -12.34 -0.79
N GLY A 178 -21.72 -11.66 -1.93
CA GLY A 178 -22.89 -11.34 -2.75
C GLY A 178 -23.60 -10.11 -2.23
N ASP A 179 -23.30 -8.99 -2.86
CA ASP A 179 -23.58 -7.66 -2.35
C ASP A 179 -24.82 -7.06 -2.98
N ARG A 180 -25.40 -6.05 -2.32
CA ARG A 180 -26.47 -5.23 -2.89
C ARG A 180 -25.91 -3.87 -3.29
N MET A 181 -25.89 -3.60 -4.60
CA MET A 181 -25.32 -2.39 -5.18
C MET A 181 -26.39 -1.48 -5.81
N THR A 182 -26.25 -0.18 -5.60
CA THR A 182 -27.11 0.87 -6.17
C THR A 182 -26.20 1.98 -6.69
N GLY A 183 -26.20 2.24 -7.99
CA GLY A 183 -25.36 3.31 -8.57
C GLY A 183 -25.90 4.68 -8.21
N GLY A 184 -27.21 4.87 -8.40
CA GLY A 184 -27.90 6.12 -8.13
C GLY A 184 -28.03 6.97 -9.39
N ARG A 185 -27.55 8.22 -9.33
CA ARG A 185 -27.63 9.15 -10.45
C ARG A 185 -26.25 9.36 -11.05
N GLY A 186 -26.04 8.83 -12.24
CA GLY A 186 -24.89 9.16 -13.04
C GLY A 186 -24.74 8.20 -14.19
N ALA A 187 -23.50 8.02 -14.63
CA ALA A 187 -23.09 6.87 -15.40
C ALA A 187 -22.17 6.04 -14.51
N ASP A 188 -22.71 4.97 -13.94
CA ASP A 188 -22.05 4.24 -12.86
C ASP A 188 -21.36 2.97 -13.36
N GLN A 189 -20.26 2.61 -12.71
CA GLN A 189 -19.49 1.41 -12.96
C GLN A 189 -19.73 0.38 -11.86
N PHE A 190 -20.18 -0.82 -12.23
CA PHE A 190 -20.25 -1.96 -11.32
C PHE A 190 -19.16 -2.97 -11.65
N GLN A 191 -18.14 -3.05 -10.81
CA GLN A 191 -17.04 -4.01 -10.97
C GLN A 191 -17.39 -5.30 -10.23
N LEU A 192 -17.67 -6.37 -10.98
CA LEU A 192 -18.12 -7.65 -10.40
C LEU A 192 -16.96 -8.58 -10.02
N ALA A 193 -17.13 -9.30 -8.91
CA ALA A 193 -16.24 -10.38 -8.50
C ALA A 193 -16.52 -11.64 -9.33
N VAL A 194 -15.46 -12.38 -9.68
CA VAL A 194 -15.55 -13.64 -10.44
C VAL A 194 -14.51 -14.66 -9.98
N GLY A 195 -14.72 -15.94 -10.26
CA GLY A 195 -13.74 -16.98 -9.97
C GLY A 195 -13.75 -17.50 -8.54
N ILE A 196 -14.78 -17.12 -7.76
CA ILE A 196 -14.85 -17.46 -6.34
C ILE A 196 -15.93 -18.53 -6.16
N ALA A 197 -15.53 -19.66 -5.58
CA ALA A 197 -16.35 -20.87 -5.53
C ALA A 197 -17.53 -20.71 -4.56
N ASN A 198 -18.73 -21.06 -5.01
CA ASN A 198 -19.97 -20.96 -4.23
C ASN A 198 -20.31 -19.54 -3.75
N GLN A 199 -19.90 -18.51 -4.48
CA GLN A 199 -20.32 -17.16 -4.11
C GLN A 199 -21.83 -16.98 -4.22
N PRO A 200 -22.45 -16.32 -3.22
CA PRO A 200 -23.80 -15.81 -3.36
C PRO A 200 -23.87 -14.77 -4.48
N LEU A 201 -25.08 -14.54 -4.99
CA LEU A 201 -25.31 -13.62 -6.11
C LEU A 201 -25.33 -12.18 -5.63
N SER A 202 -24.58 -11.32 -6.31
CA SER A 202 -24.69 -9.88 -6.13
C SER A 202 -25.92 -9.34 -6.88
N HIS A 203 -26.54 -8.29 -6.32
CA HIS A 203 -27.76 -7.68 -6.80
C HIS A 203 -27.53 -6.21 -7.10
N ILE A 204 -27.53 -5.84 -8.37
CA ILE A 204 -27.53 -4.45 -8.82
C ILE A 204 -28.97 -4.00 -8.98
N THR A 205 -29.32 -2.86 -8.39
CA THR A 205 -30.73 -2.55 -8.07
C THR A 205 -31.35 -1.48 -8.96
N ASP A 206 -30.54 -0.69 -9.67
CA ASP A 206 -30.99 0.46 -10.45
C ASP A 206 -30.20 0.66 -11.75
N PHE A 207 -29.52 -0.38 -12.24
CA PHE A 207 -28.71 -0.34 -13.46
C PHE A 207 -29.47 0.30 -14.63
N GLU A 208 -28.94 1.37 -15.22
CA GLU A 208 -29.49 2.06 -16.38
C GLU A 208 -28.66 1.70 -17.65
N PRO A 209 -29.11 0.77 -18.53
CA PRO A 209 -28.28 0.26 -19.63
C PRO A 209 -27.75 1.30 -20.63
N SER A 210 -28.34 2.50 -20.66
CA SER A 210 -27.90 3.61 -21.51
C SER A 210 -26.82 4.50 -20.90
N LYS A 211 -26.46 4.30 -19.63
CA LYS A 211 -25.48 5.11 -18.90
C LYS A 211 -24.47 4.25 -18.15
N ASP A 212 -24.96 3.24 -17.45
CA ASP A 212 -24.16 2.44 -16.55
C ASP A 212 -23.48 1.29 -17.29
N PHE A 213 -22.43 0.77 -16.68
CA PHE A 213 -21.66 -0.32 -17.26
C PHE A 213 -21.17 -1.31 -16.21
N ILE A 214 -21.18 -2.58 -16.59
CA ILE A 214 -20.59 -3.66 -15.82
C ILE A 214 -19.13 -3.80 -16.25
N ALA A 215 -18.20 -3.69 -15.30
CA ALA A 215 -16.77 -3.80 -15.56
C ALA A 215 -16.21 -5.14 -15.09
N PHE A 216 -15.41 -5.77 -15.93
CA PHE A 216 -14.57 -6.91 -15.58
C PHE A 216 -13.10 -6.54 -15.71
N ASN A 217 -12.42 -6.40 -14.57
CA ASN A 217 -11.01 -6.00 -14.50
C ASN A 217 -10.05 -7.20 -14.37
N ARG A 218 -10.55 -8.42 -14.59
CA ARG A 218 -9.76 -9.66 -14.60
C ARG A 218 -9.50 -10.16 -16.02
N LEU A 219 -8.25 -10.53 -16.28
CA LEU A 219 -7.71 -10.94 -17.59
C LEU A 219 -8.27 -12.28 -18.09
N ASP A 220 -8.72 -13.15 -17.19
CA ASP A 220 -9.30 -14.45 -17.51
C ASP A 220 -10.81 -14.39 -17.79
N VAL A 221 -11.39 -13.19 -17.81
CA VAL A 221 -12.78 -12.94 -18.17
C VAL A 221 -12.85 -12.42 -19.60
N THR A 222 -13.27 -13.28 -20.51
CA THR A 222 -13.49 -12.88 -21.90
C THR A 222 -14.99 -12.72 -22.18
N PRO A 223 -15.38 -11.97 -23.24
CA PRO A 223 -16.77 -11.91 -23.67
C PRO A 223 -17.40 -13.28 -23.93
N THR A 224 -16.60 -14.27 -24.33
CA THR A 224 -17.08 -15.64 -24.59
C THR A 224 -17.37 -16.45 -23.33
N ASP A 225 -16.83 -16.04 -22.19
CA ASP A 225 -17.12 -16.66 -20.89
C ASP A 225 -18.43 -16.17 -20.30
N LEU A 226 -18.99 -15.06 -20.83
CA LEU A 226 -20.18 -14.42 -20.30
C LEU A 226 -21.46 -14.89 -21.00
N LYS A 227 -22.50 -15.11 -20.20
CA LYS A 227 -23.88 -15.28 -20.67
C LYS A 227 -24.78 -14.38 -19.85
N ILE A 228 -25.75 -13.74 -20.50
CA ILE A 228 -26.80 -12.97 -19.82
C ILE A 228 -28.13 -13.63 -20.17
N GLN A 229 -28.93 -13.95 -19.14
CA GLN A 229 -30.23 -14.60 -19.29
C GLN A 229 -31.25 -13.97 -18.37
N ASP A 230 -32.51 -13.90 -18.82
CA ASP A 230 -33.60 -13.46 -17.98
C ASP A 230 -33.85 -14.46 -16.83
N SER A 231 -34.11 -13.92 -15.65
CA SER A 231 -34.55 -14.61 -14.45
C SER A 231 -35.81 -13.94 -13.90
N ASN A 232 -36.34 -14.44 -12.77
CA ASN A 232 -37.53 -13.85 -12.15
C ASN A 232 -37.29 -12.43 -11.63
N ASP A 233 -36.04 -12.09 -11.30
CA ASP A 233 -35.67 -10.83 -10.66
C ASP A 233 -35.01 -9.85 -11.63
N GLY A 234 -34.87 -10.21 -12.91
CA GLY A 234 -34.22 -9.42 -13.97
C GLY A 234 -33.14 -10.22 -14.70
N ALA A 235 -32.18 -9.54 -15.33
CA ALA A 235 -31.13 -10.16 -16.12
C ALA A 235 -30.03 -10.71 -15.22
N THR A 236 -29.77 -12.01 -15.28
CA THR A 236 -28.66 -12.66 -14.56
C THR A 236 -27.45 -12.77 -15.46
N ILE A 237 -26.30 -12.33 -14.96
CA ILE A 237 -24.99 -12.46 -15.59
C ILE A 237 -24.33 -13.74 -15.07
N PHE A 238 -23.82 -14.54 -16.00
CA PHE A 238 -23.10 -15.77 -15.74
C PHE A 238 -21.68 -15.66 -16.29
N TRP A 239 -20.70 -16.14 -15.52
CA TRP A 239 -19.33 -16.38 -15.99
C TRP A 239 -19.04 -17.89 -15.91
N LYS A 240 -18.68 -18.51 -17.04
CA LYS A 240 -18.43 -19.97 -17.14
C LYS A 240 -19.53 -20.83 -16.49
N ASP A 241 -20.79 -20.45 -16.74
CA ASP A 241 -22.02 -21.08 -16.21
C ASP A 241 -22.29 -20.89 -14.70
N GLN A 242 -21.41 -20.20 -13.97
CA GLN A 242 -21.70 -19.72 -12.62
C GLN A 242 -22.42 -18.38 -12.71
N ALA A 243 -23.60 -18.27 -12.09
CA ALA A 243 -24.28 -16.99 -11.93
C ALA A 243 -23.46 -16.14 -10.94
N ILE A 244 -23.23 -14.87 -11.28
CA ILE A 244 -22.40 -13.94 -10.50
C ILE A 244 -23.18 -12.70 -10.05
N ALA A 245 -24.09 -12.20 -10.88
CA ALA A 245 -24.87 -11.01 -10.53
C ALA A 245 -26.26 -11.02 -11.18
N VAL A 246 -27.19 -10.30 -10.56
CA VAL A 246 -28.53 -10.02 -11.07
C VAL A 246 -28.70 -8.51 -11.24
N LEU A 247 -29.10 -8.08 -12.43
CA LEU A 247 -29.53 -6.72 -12.73
C LEU A 247 -31.04 -6.65 -12.54
N SER A 248 -31.46 -6.02 -11.45
CA SER A 248 -32.85 -5.99 -11.02
C SER A 248 -33.72 -5.25 -12.03
N ASP A 249 -34.87 -5.82 -12.40
CA ASP A 249 -35.85 -5.21 -13.31
C ASP A 249 -35.32 -4.88 -14.74
N ILE A 250 -34.15 -5.38 -15.11
CA ILE A 250 -33.58 -5.24 -16.46
C ILE A 250 -33.82 -6.52 -17.26
N ALA A 251 -34.28 -6.38 -18.51
CA ALA A 251 -34.35 -7.52 -19.42
C ALA A 251 -32.98 -7.80 -20.05
N ALA A 252 -32.64 -9.07 -20.24
CA ALA A 252 -31.38 -9.46 -20.88
C ALA A 252 -31.23 -8.89 -22.31
N THR A 253 -32.34 -8.57 -22.98
CA THR A 253 -32.35 -7.93 -24.30
C THR A 253 -31.99 -6.45 -24.29
N ASP A 254 -32.06 -5.80 -23.13
CA ASP A 254 -31.72 -4.39 -22.96
C ASP A 254 -30.21 -4.19 -22.74
N MET A 255 -29.48 -5.28 -22.42
CA MET A 255 -28.03 -5.30 -22.33
C MET A 255 -27.39 -5.24 -23.73
N THR A 256 -26.51 -4.27 -23.94
CA THR A 256 -25.79 -4.09 -25.21
C THR A 256 -24.30 -4.39 -25.04
N SER A 257 -23.54 -4.35 -26.14
CA SER A 257 -22.08 -4.44 -26.08
C SER A 257 -21.44 -3.33 -25.25
N ASP A 258 -22.12 -2.18 -25.11
CA ASP A 258 -21.59 -1.01 -24.43
C ASP A 258 -21.88 -1.06 -22.93
N SER A 259 -22.85 -1.90 -22.52
CA SER A 259 -23.21 -2.16 -21.12
C SER A 259 -22.20 -3.04 -20.38
N ILE A 260 -21.23 -3.63 -21.09
CA ILE A 260 -20.17 -4.46 -20.51
C ILE A 260 -18.82 -3.93 -20.99
N GLN A 261 -18.00 -3.52 -20.04
CA GLN A 261 -16.63 -3.10 -20.29
C GLN A 261 -15.67 -4.15 -19.75
N PHE A 262 -14.61 -4.36 -20.52
CA PHE A 262 -13.44 -5.11 -20.10
C PHE A 262 -12.31 -4.08 -19.99
N GLY A 263 -11.42 -4.19 -18.99
CA GLY A 263 -10.28 -3.27 -18.83
C GLY A 263 -9.45 -3.11 -20.13
N ASN A 264 -8.61 -2.07 -20.26
CA ASN A 264 -7.90 -1.70 -21.51
C ASN A 264 -7.29 -2.93 -22.22
N VAL A 265 -8.03 -3.47 -23.19
CA VAL A 265 -7.74 -4.76 -23.82
C VAL A 265 -6.47 -4.68 -24.66
N GLU A 266 -6.12 -3.49 -25.16
CA GLU A 266 -4.93 -3.24 -25.96
C GLU A 266 -3.66 -3.18 -25.10
N LEU A 267 -3.74 -2.53 -23.93
CA LEU A 267 -2.65 -2.54 -22.96
C LEU A 267 -2.41 -3.95 -22.40
N ALA A 268 -3.47 -4.67 -22.03
CA ALA A 268 -3.37 -6.06 -21.57
C ALA A 268 -2.75 -6.98 -22.63
N LYS A 269 -3.14 -6.83 -23.90
CA LYS A 269 -2.52 -7.53 -25.03
C LYS A 269 -1.06 -7.17 -25.20
N THR A 270 -0.72 -5.88 -25.10
CA THR A 270 0.65 -5.40 -25.25
C THR A 270 1.56 -5.90 -24.13
N LEU A 271 1.07 -5.88 -22.89
CA LEU A 271 1.74 -6.45 -21.73
C LEU A 271 2.01 -7.94 -21.94
N GLN A 272 0.98 -8.75 -22.23
CA GLN A 272 1.16 -10.19 -22.42
C GLN A 272 2.08 -10.51 -23.61
N GLN A 273 1.95 -9.81 -24.74
CA GLN A 273 2.84 -9.97 -25.89
C GLN A 273 4.30 -9.64 -25.54
N THR A 274 4.51 -8.58 -24.75
CA THR A 274 5.85 -8.18 -24.29
C THR A 274 6.45 -9.28 -23.42
N LEU A 275 5.68 -9.86 -22.50
CA LEU A 275 6.14 -10.95 -21.64
C LEU A 275 6.49 -12.19 -22.47
N ASP A 276 5.61 -12.62 -23.38
CA ASP A 276 5.82 -13.79 -24.24
C ASP A 276 7.00 -13.62 -25.21
N GLN A 277 7.28 -12.40 -25.65
CA GLN A 277 8.43 -12.09 -26.51
C GLN A 277 9.74 -11.94 -25.72
N THR A 278 9.67 -11.40 -24.50
CA THR A 278 10.86 -11.16 -23.68
C THR A 278 11.34 -12.46 -23.03
N LEU A 279 10.44 -13.28 -22.48
CA LEU A 279 10.80 -14.49 -21.73
C LEU A 279 11.79 -15.41 -22.46
N PRO A 280 11.63 -15.74 -23.77
CA PRO A 280 12.59 -16.59 -24.49
C PRO A 280 13.99 -15.99 -24.68
N THR A 281 14.15 -14.69 -24.42
CA THR A 281 15.45 -14.00 -24.47
C THR A 281 16.18 -14.03 -23.13
N THR A 282 15.54 -14.57 -22.08
CA THR A 282 16.04 -14.62 -20.71
C THR A 282 16.41 -16.05 -20.33
N ILE A 283 17.18 -16.20 -19.24
CA ILE A 283 17.39 -17.51 -18.60
C ILE A 283 16.22 -17.89 -17.68
N SER A 284 15.26 -16.98 -17.46
CA SER A 284 14.19 -17.18 -16.50
C SER A 284 13.14 -18.18 -16.99
N PRO A 285 12.71 -19.13 -16.14
CA PRO A 285 11.59 -20.02 -16.44
C PRO A 285 10.26 -19.31 -16.60
N GLY A 286 10.05 -18.20 -15.90
CA GLY A 286 8.82 -17.45 -15.99
C GLY A 286 8.98 -16.01 -15.52
N VAL A 287 8.02 -15.20 -15.94
CA VAL A 287 7.97 -13.78 -15.66
C VAL A 287 6.55 -13.39 -15.32
N VAL A 288 6.40 -12.50 -14.35
CA VAL A 288 5.13 -11.90 -13.96
C VAL A 288 5.30 -10.39 -13.87
N ALA A 289 4.28 -9.64 -14.27
CA ALA A 289 4.33 -8.19 -14.26
C ALA A 289 2.95 -7.60 -13.92
N ALA A 290 2.97 -6.37 -13.43
CA ALA A 290 1.77 -5.57 -13.25
C ALA A 290 2.02 -4.10 -13.61
N VAL A 291 0.93 -3.41 -13.93
CA VAL A 291 0.89 -2.00 -14.30
C VAL A 291 -0.33 -1.40 -13.65
N SER A 292 -0.14 -0.32 -12.87
CA SER A 292 -1.22 0.51 -12.36
C SER A 292 -1.14 1.90 -12.97
N THR A 293 -2.28 2.47 -13.34
CA THR A 293 -2.39 3.86 -13.78
C THR A 293 -2.97 4.75 -12.68
N SER A 294 -2.94 6.06 -12.88
CA SER A 294 -3.41 7.07 -11.91
C SER A 294 -4.93 7.07 -11.70
N ASP A 295 -5.67 6.28 -12.46
CA ASP A 295 -7.10 6.00 -12.28
C ASP A 295 -7.34 4.62 -11.62
N ASP A 296 -6.33 4.12 -10.88
CA ASP A 296 -6.33 2.87 -10.13
C ASP A 296 -6.67 1.60 -10.92
N LYS A 297 -6.57 1.66 -12.25
CA LYS A 297 -6.68 0.46 -13.08
C LYS A 297 -5.40 -0.35 -13.00
N LEU A 298 -5.55 -1.62 -12.63
CA LEU A 298 -4.47 -2.59 -12.57
C LEU A 298 -4.56 -3.58 -13.74
N TRP A 299 -3.46 -3.77 -14.44
CA TRP A 299 -3.27 -4.85 -15.39
C TRP A 299 -2.14 -5.73 -14.92
N THR A 300 -2.35 -7.04 -14.95
CA THR A 300 -1.30 -8.02 -14.66
C THR A 300 -0.99 -8.83 -15.91
N GLY A 301 0.10 -9.60 -15.88
CA GLY A 301 0.47 -10.49 -16.96
C GLY A 301 1.48 -11.49 -16.45
N ALA A 302 1.44 -12.71 -16.98
CA ALA A 302 2.40 -13.74 -16.62
C ALA A 302 2.71 -14.63 -17.82
N SER A 303 3.95 -15.10 -17.92
CA SER A 303 4.38 -16.04 -18.94
C SER A 303 5.35 -17.06 -18.35
N GLY A 304 5.36 -18.27 -18.90
CA GLY A 304 6.24 -19.35 -18.46
C GLY A 304 5.80 -20.03 -17.16
N LEU A 305 6.77 -20.52 -16.40
CA LEU A 305 6.57 -21.39 -15.24
C LEU A 305 7.09 -20.73 -13.96
N SER A 306 6.27 -20.76 -12.90
CA SER A 306 6.70 -20.43 -11.55
C SER A 306 7.51 -21.56 -10.92
N ASN A 307 7.24 -22.81 -11.32
CA ASN A 307 7.97 -23.98 -10.82
C ASN A 307 8.23 -25.02 -11.93
N LEU A 308 9.51 -25.25 -12.23
CA LEU A 308 10.02 -26.20 -13.22
C LEU A 308 9.80 -27.67 -12.84
N GLU A 309 9.84 -28.01 -11.55
CA GLU A 309 9.80 -29.41 -11.10
C GLU A 309 8.43 -30.06 -11.33
N ASN A 310 7.38 -29.27 -11.16
CA ASN A 310 6.00 -29.72 -11.30
C ASN A 310 5.26 -29.08 -12.49
N ASN A 311 5.94 -28.25 -13.29
CA ASN A 311 5.38 -27.49 -14.41
C ASN A 311 4.21 -26.57 -14.01
N THR A 312 4.30 -25.92 -12.84
CA THR A 312 3.28 -24.95 -12.43
C THR A 312 3.39 -23.68 -13.28
N PRO A 313 2.31 -23.24 -13.94
CA PRO A 313 2.29 -21.97 -14.66
C PRO A 313 2.52 -20.78 -13.74
N MET A 314 3.22 -19.77 -14.24
CA MET A 314 3.36 -18.47 -13.56
C MET A 314 2.00 -17.73 -13.54
N ASN A 315 1.60 -17.17 -12.40
CA ASN A 315 0.37 -16.40 -12.25
C ASN A 315 0.60 -15.07 -11.51
N ALA A 316 -0.28 -14.08 -11.72
CA ALA A 316 -0.21 -12.78 -11.06
C ALA A 316 -0.30 -12.84 -9.52
N GLY A 317 -1.05 -13.82 -8.99
CA GLY A 317 -1.19 -14.05 -7.56
C GLY A 317 -0.05 -14.85 -6.92
N ASP A 318 0.96 -15.25 -7.70
CA ASP A 318 2.13 -15.92 -7.15
C ASP A 318 2.94 -14.95 -6.28
N ARG A 319 3.40 -15.44 -5.12
CA ARG A 319 4.22 -14.68 -4.18
C ARG A 319 5.71 -14.89 -4.48
N PHE A 320 6.50 -13.81 -4.41
CA PHE A 320 7.94 -13.81 -4.62
C PHE A 320 8.65 -12.93 -3.60
N PRO A 321 9.86 -13.29 -3.16
CA PRO A 321 10.78 -12.35 -2.54
C PRO A 321 11.03 -11.16 -3.47
N ILE A 322 10.75 -9.94 -3.00
CA ILE A 322 10.93 -8.71 -3.79
C ILE A 322 12.30 -8.07 -3.59
N ALA A 323 13.20 -8.76 -2.89
CA ALA A 323 14.60 -8.37 -2.69
C ALA A 323 14.73 -6.91 -2.23
N SER A 324 15.69 -6.16 -2.77
CA SER A 324 15.97 -4.77 -2.37
C SER A 324 14.83 -3.78 -2.53
N VAL A 325 13.71 -4.14 -3.18
CA VAL A 325 12.48 -3.32 -3.12
C VAL A 325 12.01 -3.13 -1.67
N THR A 326 12.35 -4.08 -0.79
CA THR A 326 12.15 -3.98 0.68
C THR A 326 12.68 -2.67 1.27
N LYS A 327 13.77 -2.11 0.73
CA LYS A 327 14.36 -0.86 1.24
C LYS A 327 13.39 0.31 1.15
N THR A 328 12.56 0.35 0.11
CA THR A 328 11.57 1.42 -0.06
C THR A 328 10.51 1.35 1.03
N TYR A 329 10.02 0.16 1.39
CA TYR A 329 9.10 -0.05 2.51
C TYR A 329 9.73 0.36 3.86
N THR A 330 10.95 -0.10 4.12
CA THR A 330 11.69 0.25 5.35
C THR A 330 11.90 1.76 5.44
N ALA A 331 12.26 2.41 4.33
CA ALA A 331 12.41 3.86 4.27
C ALA A 331 11.09 4.57 4.56
N THR A 332 9.96 4.12 4.00
CA THR A 332 8.64 4.70 4.29
C THR A 332 8.31 4.64 5.78
N VAL A 333 8.57 3.52 6.46
CA VAL A 333 8.39 3.43 7.93
C VAL A 333 9.27 4.44 8.66
N VAL A 334 10.54 4.59 8.27
CA VAL A 334 11.45 5.58 8.87
C VAL A 334 10.91 7.00 8.68
N MET A 335 10.40 7.32 7.49
CA MET A 335 9.85 8.65 7.20
C MET A 335 8.57 8.92 8.01
N GLN A 336 7.67 7.95 8.19
CA GLN A 336 6.51 8.09 9.07
C GLN A 336 6.91 8.30 10.54
N LEU A 337 7.98 7.64 11.01
CA LEU A 337 8.52 7.89 12.35
C LEU A 337 9.13 9.30 12.49
N VAL A 338 9.62 9.90 11.40
CA VAL A 338 10.04 11.31 11.36
C VAL A 338 8.84 12.24 11.49
N GLU A 339 7.72 11.97 10.81
CA GLU A 339 6.46 12.73 10.93
C GLU A 339 5.85 12.66 12.33
N GLU A 340 6.06 11.54 13.03
CA GLU A 340 5.66 11.35 14.43
C GLU A 340 6.60 12.06 15.42
N GLY A 341 7.73 12.59 14.95
CA GLY A 341 8.77 13.18 15.80
C GLY A 341 9.52 12.18 16.67
N LYS A 342 9.39 10.87 16.39
CA LYS A 342 10.12 9.80 17.07
C LYS A 342 11.54 9.65 16.53
N LEU A 343 11.74 9.95 15.24
CA LEU A 343 13.03 10.00 14.57
C LEU A 343 13.31 11.41 14.02
N SER A 344 14.59 11.65 13.77
CA SER A 344 15.07 12.81 13.00
C SER A 344 16.08 12.32 11.99
N LEU A 345 15.97 12.82 10.75
CA LEU A 345 16.89 12.52 9.66
C LEU A 345 18.34 12.88 10.00
N GLU A 346 18.55 13.89 10.84
CA GLU A 346 19.88 14.33 11.31
C GLU A 346 20.28 13.71 12.65
N GLY A 347 19.40 12.89 13.26
CA GLY A 347 19.74 12.14 14.45
C GLY A 347 20.76 11.04 14.13
N THR A 348 21.67 10.80 15.08
CA THR A 348 22.80 9.88 14.89
C THR A 348 22.50 8.46 15.38
N LEU A 349 23.26 7.45 14.95
CA LEU A 349 23.10 6.09 15.47
C LEU A 349 23.18 6.03 17.00
N THR A 350 24.12 6.76 17.62
CA THR A 350 24.26 6.81 19.09
C THR A 350 23.08 7.44 19.82
N GLN A 351 22.17 8.12 19.11
CA GLN A 351 20.96 8.64 19.70
C GLN A 351 19.86 7.58 19.82
N TYR A 352 19.84 6.60 18.91
CA TYR A 352 18.73 5.66 18.78
C TYR A 352 19.11 4.22 19.09
N LEU A 353 20.40 3.87 19.06
CA LEU A 353 20.89 2.52 19.28
C LEU A 353 21.75 2.44 20.54
N PRO A 354 21.71 1.31 21.28
CA PRO A 354 22.43 1.17 22.53
C PRO A 354 23.95 1.06 22.34
N ASP A 355 24.70 1.50 23.35
CA ASP A 355 26.18 1.50 23.38
C ASP A 355 26.84 0.18 22.92
N PRO A 356 26.37 -1.02 23.33
CA PRO A 356 26.99 -2.27 22.90
C PRO A 356 27.03 -2.46 21.38
N MET A 357 26.01 -1.98 20.66
CA MET A 357 25.95 -2.03 19.20
C MET A 357 26.75 -0.88 18.57
N THR A 358 26.51 0.36 19.01
CA THR A 358 27.14 1.54 18.38
C THR A 358 28.65 1.61 18.59
N ASN A 359 29.18 1.02 19.67
CA ASN A 359 30.63 0.90 19.89
C ASN A 359 31.35 -0.03 18.90
N GLN A 360 30.62 -0.90 18.21
CA GLN A 360 31.16 -1.80 17.18
C GLN A 360 31.16 -1.17 15.78
N ILE A 361 30.52 -0.01 15.61
CA ILE A 361 30.33 0.65 14.31
C ILE A 361 31.24 1.87 14.24
N ALA A 362 32.15 1.88 13.26
CA ALA A 362 33.04 3.01 13.03
C ALA A 362 32.23 4.30 12.74
N ASN A 363 32.59 5.39 13.42
CA ASN A 363 31.95 6.72 13.28
C ASN A 363 30.45 6.74 13.63
N SER A 364 29.94 5.82 14.46
CA SER A 364 28.51 5.74 14.82
C SER A 364 27.91 7.05 15.36
N SER A 365 28.68 7.88 16.07
CA SER A 365 28.24 9.18 16.56
C SER A 365 28.15 10.29 15.50
N GLN A 366 28.55 10.00 14.27
CA GLN A 366 28.50 10.92 13.12
C GLN A 366 27.57 10.44 12.01
N ILE A 367 27.22 9.14 12.01
CA ILE A 367 26.33 8.56 11.02
C ILE A 367 24.88 8.93 11.34
N THR A 368 24.22 9.64 10.43
CA THR A 368 22.81 10.04 10.58
C THR A 368 21.84 9.07 9.91
N ILE A 369 20.56 9.14 10.30
CA ILE A 369 19.48 8.37 9.65
C ILE A 369 19.41 8.66 8.14
N ARG A 370 19.53 9.94 7.74
CA ARG A 370 19.58 10.33 6.32
C ARG A 370 20.71 9.64 5.56
N GLN A 371 21.89 9.53 6.18
CA GLN A 371 23.04 8.90 5.55
C GLN A 371 22.88 7.38 5.39
N LEU A 372 22.13 6.72 6.27
CA LEU A 372 21.77 5.31 6.08
C LEU A 372 20.82 5.15 4.88
N LEU A 373 19.74 5.93 4.84
CA LEU A 373 18.73 5.90 3.79
C LEU A 373 19.30 6.21 2.40
N SER A 374 20.25 7.15 2.32
CA SER A 374 20.88 7.63 1.07
C SER A 374 22.19 6.92 0.71
N HIS A 375 22.61 5.91 1.47
CA HIS A 375 23.86 5.17 1.22
C HIS A 375 25.16 5.99 1.32
N THR A 376 25.16 7.05 2.14
CA THR A 376 26.33 7.92 2.38
C THR A 376 26.94 7.75 3.77
N SER A 377 26.57 6.71 4.50
CA SER A 377 27.03 6.44 5.88
C SER A 377 28.53 6.14 6.00
N GLY A 378 29.16 5.62 4.94
CA GLY A 378 30.54 5.10 5.01
C GLY A 378 30.66 3.75 5.72
N ILE A 379 29.54 3.09 6.04
CA ILE A 379 29.54 1.74 6.61
C ILE A 379 30.05 0.76 5.56
N ASN A 380 30.94 -0.12 6.00
CA ASN A 380 31.62 -1.06 5.15
C ASN A 380 30.65 -2.01 4.42
N ALA A 381 30.74 -2.08 3.09
CA ALA A 381 29.95 -2.95 2.23
C ALA A 381 30.45 -4.42 2.16
N ALA A 382 31.22 -4.85 3.16
CA ALA A 382 31.74 -6.22 3.21
C ALA A 382 30.65 -7.28 3.25
N PHE A 383 29.44 -6.96 3.72
CA PHE A 383 28.34 -7.93 3.66
C PHE A 383 28.14 -8.44 2.23
N GLN A 384 28.08 -7.55 1.22
CA GLN A 384 27.85 -8.01 -0.14
C GLN A 384 28.98 -8.91 -0.66
N THR A 385 30.24 -8.62 -0.32
CA THR A 385 31.38 -9.42 -0.84
C THR A 385 31.62 -10.70 -0.05
N ASP A 386 31.57 -10.61 1.27
CA ASP A 386 32.00 -11.68 2.17
C ASP A 386 30.89 -12.71 2.32
N PHE A 387 29.62 -12.29 2.38
CA PHE A 387 28.49 -13.22 2.42
C PHE A 387 28.45 -14.09 1.16
N THR A 388 28.67 -13.50 -0.02
CA THR A 388 28.77 -14.27 -1.27
C THR A 388 29.92 -15.27 -1.24
N GLN A 389 31.09 -14.89 -0.71
CA GLN A 389 32.22 -15.83 -0.57
C GLN A 389 31.92 -16.96 0.43
N ASP A 390 31.29 -16.64 1.55
CA ASP A 390 30.88 -17.61 2.55
C ASP A 390 29.83 -18.59 2.01
N LEU A 391 28.87 -18.12 1.22
CA LEU A 391 27.89 -18.95 0.52
C LEU A 391 28.56 -19.90 -0.48
N LEU A 392 29.54 -19.42 -1.25
CA LEU A 392 30.31 -20.26 -2.17
C LEU A 392 31.13 -21.33 -1.43
N ALA A 393 31.68 -20.98 -0.26
CA ALA A 393 32.45 -21.91 0.56
C ALA A 393 31.55 -22.90 1.33
N ASN A 394 30.34 -22.48 1.71
CA ASN A 394 29.38 -23.25 2.47
C ASN A 394 27.93 -22.94 2.00
N PRO A 395 27.45 -23.62 0.95
CA PRO A 395 26.11 -23.39 0.39
C PRO A 395 24.96 -23.62 1.38
N GLU A 396 25.17 -24.40 2.44
CA GLU A 396 24.18 -24.63 3.50
C GLU A 396 23.78 -23.33 4.22
N LEU A 397 24.64 -22.29 4.17
CA LEU A 397 24.33 -20.97 4.73
C LEU A 397 23.09 -20.32 4.09
N ALA A 398 22.78 -20.65 2.84
CA ALA A 398 21.59 -20.15 2.14
C ALA A 398 20.28 -20.62 2.80
N PHE A 399 20.32 -21.68 3.61
CA PHE A 399 19.14 -22.32 4.21
C PHE A 399 19.01 -22.06 5.72
N ILE A 400 19.86 -21.19 6.28
CA ILE A 400 19.88 -20.90 7.71
C ILE A 400 19.17 -19.57 7.95
N ASP A 401 18.12 -19.60 8.78
CA ASP A 401 17.46 -18.38 9.23
C ASP A 401 18.39 -17.54 10.11
N ARG A 402 18.48 -16.24 9.80
CA ARG A 402 19.36 -15.27 10.47
C ARG A 402 18.59 -14.01 10.82
N SER A 403 18.89 -13.41 11.97
CA SER A 403 18.41 -12.07 12.29
C SER A 403 19.32 -11.00 11.63
N PRO A 404 18.83 -9.75 11.51
CA PRO A 404 19.66 -8.62 11.09
C PRO A 404 20.83 -8.40 12.04
N GLU A 405 20.63 -8.46 13.36
CA GLU A 405 21.71 -8.36 14.35
C GLU A 405 22.82 -9.42 14.15
N GLU A 406 22.46 -10.68 13.89
CA GLU A 406 23.44 -11.75 13.59
C GLU A 406 24.23 -11.43 12.31
N THR A 407 23.55 -10.88 11.30
CA THR A 407 24.17 -10.46 10.04
C THR A 407 25.10 -9.27 10.24
N LEU A 408 24.72 -8.31 11.08
CA LEU A 408 25.57 -7.18 11.48
C LEU A 408 26.81 -7.65 12.27
N ALA A 409 26.65 -8.62 13.16
CA ALA A 409 27.74 -9.19 13.95
C ALA A 409 28.79 -9.89 13.08
N ASP A 410 28.35 -10.66 12.09
CA ASP A 410 29.25 -11.41 11.21
C ASP A 410 29.95 -10.51 10.17
N TYR A 411 29.23 -9.50 9.65
CA TYR A 411 29.67 -8.80 8.45
C TYR A 411 29.95 -7.31 8.62
N VAL A 412 29.59 -6.68 9.74
CA VAL A 412 29.71 -5.21 9.92
C VAL A 412 30.51 -4.83 11.17
N TYR A 413 30.23 -5.46 12.31
CA TYR A 413 30.85 -5.11 13.58
C TYR A 413 32.37 -5.23 13.56
N GLY A 414 33.05 -4.21 14.11
CA GLY A 414 34.51 -4.13 14.19
C GLY A 414 35.21 -3.78 12.87
N ARG A 415 34.48 -3.60 11.76
CA ARG A 415 35.08 -3.22 10.47
C ARG A 415 35.36 -1.72 10.39
N PRO A 416 36.44 -1.30 9.69
CA PRO A 416 36.71 0.11 9.45
C PRO A 416 35.68 0.68 8.47
N ALA A 417 35.37 1.97 8.61
CA ALA A 417 34.55 2.70 7.65
C ALA A 417 35.21 2.74 6.27
N SER A 418 34.42 2.59 5.20
CA SER A 418 34.87 2.74 3.81
C SER A 418 35.31 4.17 3.51
N PHE A 419 34.60 5.14 4.07
CA PHE A 419 34.87 6.58 3.98
C PHE A 419 34.24 7.31 5.16
N ALA A 420 34.51 8.61 5.33
CA ALA A 420 33.90 9.40 6.40
C ALA A 420 32.40 9.64 6.10
N PRO A 421 31.50 9.61 7.10
CA PRO A 421 30.07 9.81 6.85
C PRO A 421 29.78 11.08 6.04
N GLY A 422 29.03 10.95 4.95
CA GLY A 422 28.69 12.01 4.01
C GLY A 422 29.77 12.38 2.98
N SER A 423 30.98 11.80 3.03
CA SER A 423 32.07 12.13 2.08
C SER A 423 32.13 11.25 0.84
N GLY A 424 31.22 10.29 0.71
CA GLY A 424 31.17 9.35 -0.41
C GLY A 424 29.81 8.67 -0.51
N LEU A 425 29.68 7.80 -1.50
CA LEU A 425 28.46 7.03 -1.79
C LEU A 425 28.85 5.57 -2.05
N GLU A 426 28.24 4.64 -1.31
CA GLU A 426 28.43 3.20 -1.49
C GLU A 426 27.12 2.49 -1.18
N TYR A 427 26.47 1.94 -2.21
CA TYR A 427 25.21 1.24 -2.05
C TYR A 427 25.41 -0.02 -1.20
N ASN A 428 24.76 -0.05 -0.04
CA ASN A 428 25.02 -1.04 0.99
C ASN A 428 23.75 -1.40 1.78
N SER A 429 23.41 -2.70 1.77
CA SER A 429 22.33 -3.30 2.56
C SER A 429 22.53 -3.19 4.08
N SER A 430 23.77 -3.10 4.57
CA SER A 430 24.05 -2.95 6.00
C SER A 430 23.43 -1.69 6.60
N ASN A 431 23.23 -0.65 5.80
CA ASN A 431 22.49 0.54 6.24
C ASN A 431 21.05 0.20 6.63
N TYR A 432 20.40 -0.68 5.86
CA TYR A 432 19.01 -1.06 6.08
C TYR A 432 18.84 -2.13 7.15
N PHE A 433 19.86 -2.95 7.40
CA PHE A 433 19.91 -3.77 8.62
C PHE A 433 19.91 -2.88 9.86
N LEU A 434 20.72 -1.81 9.87
CA LEU A 434 20.73 -0.86 10.99
C LEU A 434 19.46 -0.03 11.08
N LEU A 435 18.85 0.36 9.96
CA LEU A 435 17.55 1.05 10.00
C LEU A 435 16.47 0.15 10.61
N GLN A 436 16.49 -1.15 10.34
CA GLN A 436 15.62 -2.09 11.05
C GLN A 436 15.86 -2.03 12.56
N GLU A 437 17.11 -2.19 13.02
CA GLU A 437 17.43 -2.11 14.46
C GLU A 437 17.01 -0.76 15.08
N VAL A 438 17.14 0.34 14.33
CA VAL A 438 16.68 1.68 14.77
C VAL A 438 15.18 1.73 14.93
N ILE A 439 14.42 1.20 13.97
CA ILE A 439 12.95 1.13 14.04
C ILE A 439 12.55 0.33 15.28
N GLU A 440 13.12 -0.85 15.46
CA GLU A 440 12.74 -1.76 16.54
C GLU A 440 13.08 -1.19 17.93
N GLU A 441 14.22 -0.53 18.09
CA GLU A 441 14.59 0.12 19.35
C GLU A 441 13.71 1.35 19.64
N VAL A 442 13.34 2.13 18.61
CA VAL A 442 12.54 3.35 18.78
C VAL A 442 11.08 3.06 19.05
N THR A 443 10.51 2.01 18.45
CA THR A 443 9.09 1.67 18.62
C THR A 443 8.85 0.59 19.65
N GLY A 444 9.86 -0.24 19.97
CA GLY A 444 9.71 -1.42 20.82
C GLY A 444 8.98 -2.59 20.14
N SER A 445 8.80 -2.56 18.81
CA SER A 445 8.13 -3.59 18.02
C SER A 445 8.99 -4.01 16.83
N THR A 446 8.82 -5.23 16.33
CA THR A 446 9.58 -5.74 15.17
C THR A 446 9.23 -4.98 13.89
N LEU A 447 10.15 -4.94 12.92
CA LEU A 447 9.87 -4.30 11.62
C LEU A 447 8.65 -4.93 10.92
N ALA A 448 8.44 -6.25 11.02
CA ALA A 448 7.24 -6.88 10.45
C ALA A 448 5.93 -6.29 11.02
N LYS A 449 5.89 -6.01 12.32
CA LYS A 449 4.71 -5.40 12.97
C LYS A 449 4.52 -3.95 12.55
N GLU A 450 5.60 -3.18 12.50
CA GLU A 450 5.54 -1.78 12.04
C GLU A 450 5.11 -1.69 10.58
N LEU A 451 5.62 -2.57 9.71
CA LEU A 451 5.15 -2.69 8.33
C LEU A 451 3.66 -3.03 8.27
N GLN A 452 3.21 -4.01 9.06
CA GLN A 452 1.80 -4.40 9.11
C GLN A 452 0.90 -3.24 9.54
N GLN A 453 1.26 -2.54 10.60
CA GLN A 453 0.44 -1.46 11.17
C GLN A 453 0.41 -0.22 10.29
N ARG A 454 1.51 0.09 9.60
CA ARG A 454 1.68 1.38 8.94
C ARG A 454 1.54 1.37 7.43
N ILE A 455 1.71 0.20 6.81
CA ILE A 455 1.74 0.06 5.35
C ILE A 455 0.83 -1.10 4.92
N LEU A 456 1.11 -2.33 5.35
CA LEU A 456 0.45 -3.51 4.76
C LEU A 456 -1.03 -3.57 5.14
N GLY A 457 -1.38 -3.32 6.40
CA GLY A 457 -2.77 -3.26 6.86
C GLY A 457 -3.54 -2.09 6.23
N PRO A 458 -3.05 -0.84 6.34
CA PRO A 458 -3.73 0.32 5.74
C PRO A 458 -3.93 0.23 4.22
N LEU A 459 -3.04 -0.46 3.50
CA LEU A 459 -3.14 -0.65 2.05
C LEU A 459 -3.77 -1.99 1.63
N ASP A 460 -4.20 -2.83 2.57
CA ASP A 460 -4.77 -4.16 2.32
C ASP A 460 -3.85 -5.10 1.51
N LEU A 461 -2.55 -5.10 1.83
CA LEU A 461 -1.54 -5.93 1.15
C LEU A 461 -1.49 -7.34 1.74
N GLN A 462 -2.60 -8.08 1.59
CA GLN A 462 -2.82 -9.41 2.19
C GLN A 462 -1.84 -10.49 1.73
N ASN A 463 -1.14 -10.27 0.62
CA ASN A 463 -0.16 -11.19 0.05
C ASN A 463 1.29 -10.76 0.29
N THR A 464 1.48 -9.74 1.13
CA THR A 464 2.79 -9.18 1.46
C THR A 464 3.14 -9.47 2.92
N PHE A 465 4.37 -9.92 3.17
CA PHE A 465 4.88 -10.12 4.53
C PHE A 465 6.40 -10.05 4.58
N LEU A 466 6.94 -9.60 5.71
CA LEU A 466 8.38 -9.65 5.98
C LEU A 466 8.74 -11.02 6.55
N ALA A 467 9.68 -11.73 5.90
CA ALA A 467 10.20 -12.98 6.43
C ALA A 467 11.24 -12.71 7.54
N GLU A 468 10.95 -13.16 8.76
CA GLU A 468 11.83 -13.00 9.92
C GLU A 468 12.30 -14.36 10.45
N LYS A 469 13.43 -14.37 11.15
CA LYS A 469 13.95 -15.58 11.81
C LYS A 469 12.90 -16.14 12.78
N GLY A 470 12.51 -17.40 12.57
CA GLY A 470 11.47 -18.06 13.38
C GLY A 470 10.03 -17.65 13.03
N ASN A 471 9.84 -16.73 12.09
CA ASN A 471 8.55 -16.34 11.53
C ASN A 471 8.67 -16.12 10.02
N ASN A 472 8.90 -17.22 9.30
CA ASN A 472 8.85 -17.26 7.84
C ASN A 472 7.62 -18.09 7.44
N PRO A 473 6.48 -17.45 7.13
CA PRO A 473 5.25 -18.18 6.80
C PRO A 473 5.37 -18.99 5.50
N GLY A 474 6.45 -18.82 4.72
CA GLY A 474 6.70 -19.53 3.48
C GLY A 474 5.66 -19.21 2.41
N GLY A 475 5.47 -20.13 1.46
CA GLY A 475 4.39 -20.01 0.45
C GLY A 475 4.69 -19.06 -0.71
N TYR A 476 5.96 -18.86 -1.05
CA TYR A 476 6.40 -18.18 -2.27
C TYR A 476 7.02 -19.16 -3.28
N GLN A 477 7.00 -18.79 -4.54
CA GLN A 477 7.43 -19.65 -5.65
C GLN A 477 8.96 -19.82 -5.68
N PRO A 478 9.47 -20.98 -6.12
CA PRO A 478 10.91 -21.22 -6.17
C PRO A 478 11.60 -20.29 -7.16
N SER A 479 12.89 -20.06 -6.91
CA SER A 479 13.81 -19.38 -7.82
C SER A 479 14.80 -20.34 -8.42
N TYR A 480 15.46 -19.85 -9.47
CA TYR A 480 16.42 -20.60 -10.25
C TYR A 480 17.68 -19.78 -10.50
N GLN A 481 18.82 -20.45 -10.54
CA GLN A 481 20.09 -19.81 -10.91
C GLN A 481 20.97 -20.80 -11.69
N ASP A 482 21.69 -20.31 -12.69
CA ASP A 482 22.78 -21.07 -13.32
C ASP A 482 24.07 -20.87 -12.51
N VAL A 483 24.24 -21.69 -11.47
CA VAL A 483 25.37 -21.56 -10.54
C VAL A 483 26.70 -21.89 -11.22
N ASN A 484 26.68 -22.78 -12.21
CA ASN A 484 27.90 -23.33 -12.84
C ASN A 484 28.25 -22.67 -14.18
N GLY A 485 27.37 -21.82 -14.72
CA GLY A 485 27.51 -21.23 -16.05
C GLY A 485 27.40 -22.26 -17.17
N ASP A 486 26.74 -23.40 -16.93
CA ASP A 486 26.57 -24.49 -17.88
C ASP A 486 25.20 -24.49 -18.57
N GLY A 487 24.37 -23.49 -18.25
CA GLY A 487 23.01 -23.32 -18.75
C GLY A 487 21.97 -24.19 -18.04
N ILE A 488 22.36 -24.90 -16.98
CA ILE A 488 21.43 -25.69 -16.16
C ILE A 488 20.98 -24.83 -14.98
N LEU A 489 19.67 -24.77 -14.78
CA LEU A 489 19.07 -24.02 -13.68
C LEU A 489 18.96 -24.89 -12.42
N ASP A 490 19.64 -24.46 -11.37
CA ASP A 490 19.54 -25.02 -10.03
C ASP A 490 18.35 -24.39 -9.28
N ASN A 491 17.55 -25.20 -8.59
CA ASN A 491 16.43 -24.74 -7.78
C ASN A 491 16.93 -24.22 -6.43
N LEU A 492 16.67 -22.95 -6.14
CA LEU A 492 17.03 -22.26 -4.89
C LEU A 492 15.81 -21.94 -4.00
N GLY A 493 14.63 -22.45 -4.33
CA GLY A 493 13.37 -22.10 -3.65
C GLY A 493 13.26 -22.43 -2.16
N ALA A 494 14.19 -23.21 -1.61
CA ALA A 494 14.28 -23.45 -0.17
C ALA A 494 15.18 -22.44 0.57
N ALA A 495 15.88 -21.54 -0.13
CA ALA A 495 16.77 -20.58 0.48
C ALA A 495 16.01 -19.61 1.40
N SER A 496 16.56 -19.40 2.59
CA SER A 496 16.06 -18.43 3.55
C SER A 496 16.46 -17.03 3.11
N ILE A 497 15.49 -16.12 3.03
CA ILE A 497 15.71 -14.70 2.76
C ILE A 497 15.83 -13.85 4.03
N THR A 498 15.66 -14.46 5.21
CA THR A 498 15.58 -13.77 6.51
C THR A 498 16.84 -12.96 6.84
N PHE A 499 18.00 -13.40 6.36
CA PHE A 499 19.28 -12.68 6.50
C PHE A 499 19.25 -11.26 5.91
N ALA A 500 18.34 -11.00 4.96
CA ALA A 500 18.25 -9.71 4.29
C ALA A 500 17.39 -8.69 5.06
N GLY A 501 16.66 -9.09 6.10
CA GLY A 501 15.83 -8.21 6.96
C GLY A 501 15.13 -7.06 6.22
N GLY A 502 15.17 -5.86 6.81
CA GLY A 502 14.66 -4.62 6.22
C GLY A 502 15.39 -4.14 4.95
N ALA A 503 16.42 -4.86 4.51
CA ALA A 503 17.11 -4.57 3.26
C ALA A 503 16.64 -5.45 2.09
N GLY A 504 15.92 -6.56 2.34
CA GLY A 504 15.58 -7.50 1.26
C GLY A 504 14.68 -8.70 1.58
N ALA A 505 14.07 -8.80 2.76
CA ALA A 505 13.32 -9.98 3.18
C ALA A 505 11.80 -9.90 2.98
N LEU A 506 11.27 -8.88 2.29
CA LEU A 506 9.84 -8.86 1.95
C LEU A 506 9.52 -9.88 0.86
N VAL A 507 8.39 -10.54 1.04
CA VAL A 507 7.70 -11.36 0.04
C VAL A 507 6.42 -10.63 -0.32
N SER A 508 6.07 -10.58 -1.61
CA SER A 508 4.87 -9.90 -2.10
C SER A 508 4.38 -10.50 -3.43
N THR A 509 3.27 -10.00 -3.95
CA THR A 509 2.78 -10.22 -5.31
C THR A 509 3.07 -9.00 -6.17
N VAL A 510 2.92 -9.12 -7.49
CA VAL A 510 3.01 -7.95 -8.37
C VAL A 510 1.88 -6.94 -8.10
N GLU A 511 0.71 -7.40 -7.66
CA GLU A 511 -0.43 -6.55 -7.33
C GLU A 511 -0.15 -5.70 -6.07
N ASP A 512 0.16 -6.34 -4.95
CA ASP A 512 0.42 -5.66 -3.69
C ASP A 512 1.60 -4.68 -3.79
N ALA A 513 2.70 -5.11 -4.43
CA ALA A 513 3.89 -4.28 -4.58
C ALA A 513 3.61 -3.05 -5.47
N THR A 514 2.81 -3.21 -6.52
CA THR A 514 2.37 -2.09 -7.37
C THR A 514 1.51 -1.12 -6.57
N ARG A 515 0.55 -1.63 -5.79
CA ARG A 515 -0.32 -0.81 -4.93
C ARG A 515 0.47 0.01 -3.92
N PHE A 516 1.46 -0.60 -3.25
CA PHE A 516 2.34 0.13 -2.33
C PHE A 516 3.08 1.29 -3.02
N MET A 517 3.70 1.03 -4.17
CA MET A 517 4.48 2.04 -4.86
C MET A 517 3.57 3.16 -5.39
N GLN A 518 2.38 2.84 -5.90
CA GLN A 518 1.38 3.84 -6.31
C GLN A 518 1.01 4.74 -5.12
N ALA A 519 0.58 4.14 -4.00
CA ALA A 519 0.17 4.85 -2.78
C ALA A 519 1.27 5.78 -2.24
N LEU A 520 2.53 5.32 -2.26
CA LEU A 520 3.66 6.12 -1.81
C LEU A 520 3.84 7.39 -2.64
N PHE A 521 3.82 7.26 -3.97
CA PHE A 521 4.15 8.37 -4.88
C PHE A 521 2.95 9.28 -5.20
N GLU A 522 1.74 8.85 -4.88
CA GLU A 522 0.53 9.67 -4.91
C GLU A 522 0.23 10.37 -3.58
N GLY A 523 1.05 10.13 -2.54
CA GLY A 523 1.00 10.87 -1.28
C GLY A 523 0.02 10.30 -0.26
N GLU A 524 -0.39 9.05 -0.38
CA GLU A 524 -1.28 8.39 0.59
C GLU A 524 -0.55 7.97 1.88
N LEU A 525 0.77 7.76 1.82
CA LEU A 525 1.55 7.19 2.93
C LEU A 525 2.35 8.19 3.75
N LEU A 526 2.60 9.38 3.21
CA LEU A 526 3.47 10.42 3.78
C LEU A 526 2.87 11.80 3.52
N ASP A 527 3.04 12.72 4.46
CA ASP A 527 2.71 14.12 4.25
C ASP A 527 3.61 14.76 3.17
N ALA A 528 3.16 15.88 2.60
CA ALA A 528 3.84 16.49 1.46
C ALA A 528 5.28 16.94 1.76
N ASP A 529 5.56 17.41 2.97
CA ASP A 529 6.91 17.89 3.35
C ASP A 529 7.87 16.71 3.52
N THR A 530 7.41 15.65 4.18
CA THR A 530 8.16 14.43 4.42
C THR A 530 8.37 13.66 3.13
N PHE A 531 7.36 13.55 2.27
CA PHE A 531 7.49 12.98 0.94
C PHE A 531 8.51 13.75 0.10
N ASN A 532 8.45 15.10 0.14
CA ASN A 532 9.43 15.93 -0.53
C ASN A 532 10.86 15.70 -0.01
N GLU A 533 11.04 15.51 1.30
CA GLU A 533 12.33 15.09 1.88
C GLU A 533 12.75 13.68 1.43
N MET A 534 11.81 12.74 1.31
CA MET A 534 12.10 11.39 0.82
C MET A 534 12.62 11.41 -0.63
N VAL A 535 12.02 12.27 -1.47
CA VAL A 535 12.39 12.42 -2.88
C VAL A 535 13.66 13.24 -3.08
N ASN A 536 13.78 14.39 -2.42
CA ASN A 536 14.83 15.38 -2.71
C ASN A 536 15.96 15.40 -1.67
N GLY A 537 15.79 14.72 -0.54
CA GLY A 537 16.71 14.73 0.59
C GLY A 537 17.90 13.77 0.49
N GLY A 538 18.02 13.04 -0.62
CA GLY A 538 19.13 12.12 -0.88
C GLY A 538 20.31 12.77 -1.62
N VAL A 539 20.89 12.06 -2.59
CA VAL A 539 22.14 12.45 -3.26
C VAL A 539 21.99 12.43 -4.77
N LEU A 540 22.41 13.51 -5.43
CA LEU A 540 22.49 13.60 -6.87
C LEU A 540 23.67 12.77 -7.40
N VAL A 541 23.43 11.98 -8.45
CA VAL A 541 24.44 11.18 -9.16
C VAL A 541 24.39 11.57 -10.65
N PRO A 542 25.10 12.63 -11.07
CA PRO A 542 24.99 13.17 -12.42
C PRO A 542 25.31 12.15 -13.53
N GLU A 543 26.15 11.15 -13.25
CA GLU A 543 26.59 10.13 -14.20
C GLU A 543 25.43 9.25 -14.71
N MET A 544 24.36 9.09 -13.92
CA MET A 544 23.17 8.34 -14.33
C MET A 544 22.01 9.24 -14.78
N ASN A 545 22.20 10.56 -14.88
CA ASN A 545 21.14 11.54 -15.09
C ASN A 545 20.02 11.41 -14.04
N GLY A 546 20.41 11.27 -12.77
CA GLY A 546 19.50 10.99 -11.67
C GLY A 546 20.20 11.01 -10.32
N GLY A 547 19.71 10.22 -9.38
CA GLY A 547 20.29 10.14 -8.05
C GLY A 547 19.62 9.10 -7.16
N LEU A 548 19.95 9.17 -5.87
CA LEU A 548 19.30 8.40 -4.81
C LEU A 548 18.38 9.33 -4.04
N GLY A 549 17.12 8.94 -3.91
CA GLY A 549 16.25 9.45 -2.84
C GLY A 549 16.57 8.77 -1.52
N LEU A 550 15.66 8.87 -0.56
CA LEU A 550 15.71 8.11 0.69
C LEU A 550 14.92 6.81 0.49
N GLY A 551 15.59 5.72 0.09
CA GLY A 551 14.93 4.42 -0.12
C GLY A 551 14.70 3.98 -1.56
N PHE A 552 15.09 4.79 -2.54
CA PHE A 552 14.94 4.46 -3.96
C PHE A 552 15.95 5.22 -4.82
N VAL A 553 16.08 4.79 -6.07
CA VAL A 553 16.80 5.50 -7.14
C VAL A 553 15.81 6.38 -7.89
N TYR A 554 16.23 7.52 -8.41
CA TYR A 554 15.49 8.24 -9.44
C TYR A 554 16.32 8.49 -10.68
N LEU A 555 15.66 8.53 -11.83
CA LEU A 555 16.24 8.85 -13.13
C LEU A 555 15.37 9.90 -13.81
N ASP A 556 16.02 10.86 -14.46
CA ASP A 556 15.36 11.77 -15.39
C ASP A 556 15.68 11.29 -16.82
N THR A 557 14.67 11.08 -17.66
CA THR A 557 14.88 10.74 -19.07
C THR A 557 14.17 11.73 -20.00
N PRO A 558 14.71 12.03 -21.19
CA PRO A 558 14.09 12.98 -22.10
C PRO A 558 12.69 12.57 -22.58
N ASP A 559 12.43 11.26 -22.70
CA ASP A 559 11.23 10.73 -23.35
C ASP A 559 10.13 10.31 -22.34
N GLN A 560 10.49 10.04 -21.09
CA GLN A 560 9.55 9.53 -20.05
C GLN A 560 9.56 10.37 -18.77
N GLY A 561 10.30 11.47 -18.74
CA GLY A 561 10.43 12.33 -17.57
C GLY A 561 11.11 11.66 -16.39
N ARG A 562 10.69 12.07 -15.19
CA ARG A 562 11.21 11.55 -13.92
C ARG A 562 10.60 10.20 -13.55
N GLN A 563 11.46 9.27 -13.18
CA GLN A 563 11.14 7.90 -12.79
C GLN A 563 11.71 7.62 -11.41
N TYR A 564 10.93 7.00 -10.54
CA TYR A 564 11.40 6.49 -9.25
C TYR A 564 11.46 4.98 -9.31
N ILE A 565 12.62 4.41 -9.00
CA ILE A 565 13.00 3.04 -9.31
C ILE A 565 13.44 2.35 -8.03
N SER A 566 12.87 1.18 -7.79
CA SER A 566 13.35 0.22 -6.81
C SER A 566 13.57 -1.12 -7.49
N SER A 567 14.71 -1.75 -7.22
CA SER A 567 15.08 -3.01 -7.87
C SER A 567 15.96 -3.83 -6.94
N GLY A 568 15.88 -5.15 -7.07
CA GLY A 568 16.80 -6.02 -6.35
C GLY A 568 16.77 -7.45 -6.83
N ASP A 569 17.86 -8.13 -6.50
CA ASP A 569 18.06 -9.54 -6.75
C ASP A 569 18.34 -10.25 -5.42
N VAL A 570 17.72 -11.40 -5.21
CA VAL A 570 17.99 -12.28 -4.07
C VAL A 570 17.83 -13.72 -4.53
N PHE A 571 18.89 -14.54 -4.40
CA PHE A 571 18.87 -15.98 -4.70
C PHE A 571 18.05 -16.40 -5.93
N GLY A 572 18.26 -15.77 -7.09
CA GLY A 572 17.55 -16.12 -8.33
C GLY A 572 16.21 -15.41 -8.55
N TRP A 573 15.63 -14.76 -7.54
CA TRP A 573 14.53 -13.82 -7.76
C TRP A 573 15.10 -12.46 -8.17
N SER A 574 14.60 -11.89 -9.25
CA SER A 574 14.90 -10.52 -9.68
C SER A 574 13.63 -9.72 -9.79
N THR A 575 13.59 -8.56 -9.15
CA THR A 575 12.44 -7.66 -9.15
C THR A 575 12.86 -6.26 -9.57
N GLN A 576 12.03 -5.62 -10.39
CA GLN A 576 12.12 -4.18 -10.63
C GLN A 576 10.72 -3.57 -10.61
N ILE A 577 10.57 -2.47 -9.88
CA ILE A 577 9.36 -1.66 -9.82
C ILE A 577 9.71 -0.19 -10.09
N GLN A 578 8.85 0.51 -10.82
CA GLN A 578 9.04 1.89 -11.23
C GLN A 578 7.74 2.68 -11.13
N TYR A 579 7.82 3.91 -10.63
CA TYR A 579 6.76 4.92 -10.76
C TYR A 579 7.19 6.00 -11.76
N PHE A 580 6.31 6.32 -12.70
CA PHE A 580 6.49 7.30 -13.76
C PHE A 580 5.74 8.57 -13.41
N GLN A 581 6.47 9.62 -13.05
CA GLN A 581 5.86 10.84 -12.50
C GLN A 581 4.96 11.57 -13.50
N GLU A 582 5.31 11.57 -14.79
CA GLU A 582 4.54 12.30 -15.80
C GLU A 582 3.18 11.66 -16.08
N THR A 583 3.06 10.34 -15.94
CA THR A 583 1.84 9.59 -16.26
C THR A 583 1.09 9.10 -15.03
N GLY A 584 1.67 9.24 -13.83
CA GLY A 584 1.11 8.65 -12.59
C GLY A 584 0.98 7.13 -12.69
N THR A 585 1.90 6.46 -13.38
CA THR A 585 1.84 5.01 -13.62
C THR A 585 2.87 4.29 -12.78
N THR A 586 2.51 3.20 -12.15
CA THR A 586 3.44 2.23 -11.57
C THR A 586 3.53 0.99 -12.45
N ALA A 587 4.73 0.44 -12.64
CA ALA A 587 4.89 -0.86 -13.26
C ALA A 587 5.95 -1.71 -12.54
N ILE A 588 5.67 -3.00 -12.38
CA ILE A 588 6.56 -3.99 -11.77
C ILE A 588 6.74 -5.19 -12.69
N ALA A 589 7.93 -5.77 -12.68
CA ALA A 589 8.21 -7.08 -13.27
C ALA A 589 9.11 -7.90 -12.35
N ILE A 590 8.80 -9.20 -12.26
CA ILE A 590 9.52 -10.18 -11.46
C ILE A 590 9.86 -11.38 -12.34
N THR A 591 11.12 -11.79 -12.33
CA THR A 591 11.61 -13.03 -12.92
C THR A 591 12.10 -13.98 -11.83
N ASN A 592 11.85 -15.27 -12.01
CA ASN A 592 12.30 -16.32 -11.09
C ASN A 592 13.64 -16.95 -11.49
N ALA A 593 14.44 -16.26 -12.31
CA ALA A 593 15.88 -16.51 -12.40
C ALA A 593 16.66 -15.22 -12.53
N ASP A 594 17.88 -15.21 -11.98
CA ASP A 594 18.80 -14.09 -12.07
C ASP A 594 19.60 -14.15 -13.37
N THR A 595 19.79 -13.00 -14.01
CA THR A 595 20.56 -12.82 -15.25
C THR A 595 21.80 -11.99 -14.97
N ILE A 596 22.98 -12.58 -15.11
CA ILE A 596 24.24 -11.83 -15.15
C ILE A 596 24.63 -11.71 -16.63
N PRO A 597 24.66 -10.49 -17.23
CA PRO A 597 24.84 -9.16 -16.61
C PRO A 597 23.58 -8.25 -16.55
N GLN A 598 23.56 -7.28 -15.61
CA GLN A 598 22.48 -6.29 -15.38
C GLN A 598 22.03 -5.48 -16.62
N GLU A 599 22.88 -5.32 -17.63
CA GLU A 599 22.53 -4.67 -18.90
C GLU A 599 21.48 -5.45 -19.72
N GLN A 600 21.27 -6.72 -19.39
CA GLN A 600 20.26 -7.60 -19.96
C GLN A 600 19.12 -7.89 -18.98
N ASN A 601 18.94 -7.08 -17.92
CA ASN A 601 17.86 -7.29 -16.96
C ASN A 601 16.51 -7.28 -17.70
N PRO A 602 15.81 -8.41 -17.76
CA PRO A 602 14.59 -8.54 -18.54
C PRO A 602 13.45 -7.70 -17.97
N ASN A 603 13.43 -7.49 -16.65
CA ASN A 603 12.43 -6.64 -16.00
C ASN A 603 12.54 -5.21 -16.53
N ARG A 604 13.75 -4.68 -16.70
CA ARG A 604 13.94 -3.34 -17.28
C ARG A 604 13.41 -3.22 -18.70
N ILE A 605 13.65 -4.25 -19.53
CA ILE A 605 13.18 -4.28 -20.92
C ILE A 605 11.64 -4.31 -20.96
N ILE A 606 11.04 -5.15 -20.12
CA ILE A 606 9.58 -5.27 -19.98
C ILE A 606 8.97 -3.93 -19.59
N LEU A 607 9.46 -3.31 -18.52
CA LEU A 607 8.93 -2.05 -18.00
C LEU A 607 9.05 -0.90 -19.02
N ASN A 608 10.20 -0.78 -19.68
CA ASN A 608 10.38 0.24 -20.72
C ASN A 608 9.41 0.05 -21.89
N THR A 609 9.18 -1.20 -22.30
CA THR A 609 8.28 -1.53 -23.41
C THR A 609 6.82 -1.21 -23.05
N ILE A 610 6.40 -1.62 -21.84
CA ILE A 610 5.07 -1.31 -21.29
C ILE A 610 4.83 0.20 -21.29
N VAL A 611 5.76 0.99 -20.75
CA VAL A 611 5.55 2.43 -20.62
C VAL A 611 5.54 3.12 -21.97
N THR A 612 6.43 2.73 -22.89
CA THR A 612 6.39 3.26 -24.27
C THR A 612 5.03 3.01 -24.93
N SER A 613 4.40 1.85 -24.65
CA SER A 613 3.06 1.55 -25.16
C SER A 613 1.94 2.37 -24.52
N LEU A 614 2.10 2.77 -23.25
CA LEU A 614 1.18 3.67 -22.55
C LEU A 614 1.30 5.13 -22.99
N SER A 615 2.50 5.56 -23.39
CA SER A 615 2.78 6.92 -23.85
C SER A 615 2.39 7.18 -25.31
N SER A 616 2.00 6.13 -26.06
CA SER A 616 1.58 6.26 -27.46
C SER A 616 0.08 6.57 -27.54
N PRO A 617 -0.33 7.63 -28.24
CA PRO A 617 -1.72 8.11 -28.29
C PRO A 617 -2.69 7.19 -29.04
#